data_AF-A0AAD7I031-F1
#
_entry.id   AF-A0AAD7I031-F1
#
_cell.length_a   1.000
_cell.length_b   1.000
_cell.length_c   1.000
_cell.angle_alpha   90.00
_cell.angle_beta   90.00
_cell.angle_gamma   90.00
#
_symmetry.space_group_name_H-M   'P 1'
#
loop_
_entity.id
_entity.type
_entity.pdbx_description
1 polymer ?
#
loop_
_entity_poly.entity_id
_entity_poly.type
_entity_poly.pdbx_seq_one_letter_code
_entity_poly.pdbx_strand_id
1 'polypeptide(L)'
;YYTARMNAKALKERLRAKLRDRKFELDPIEHSVWRTASENQRNEHAGQAIKRCDPNISKLMTAYNKSCDDIAKLSAAKKAPRSAVAPAQVAKSLYKLNVDDIIWQDVGLDEDNDDDTAPPLWLSDDNVRTGIRAMLQKDRCREEKPRLLRERGHLQIWFVREWKTVCEAIALSDEGT
;
A
#
# COMPACT_ATOMS: atom_id res chain seq x y z
N TYR A 1 -9.26 -6.63 -29.57
CA TYR A 1 -9.70 -6.74 -28.15
C TYR A 1 -8.73 -7.63 -27.39
N TYR A 2 -8.62 -8.91 -27.73
CA TYR A 2 -7.72 -9.87 -27.05
C TYR A 2 -6.25 -9.43 -26.97
N THR A 3 -5.69 -8.89 -28.06
CA THR A 3 -4.32 -8.36 -28.06
C THR A 3 -4.13 -7.19 -27.09
N ALA A 4 -5.09 -6.27 -27.03
CA ALA A 4 -5.08 -5.16 -26.09
C ALA A 4 -5.24 -5.63 -24.64
N ARG A 5 -6.10 -6.64 -24.38
CA ARG A 5 -6.26 -7.29 -23.06
C ARG A 5 -4.97 -7.93 -22.57
N MET A 6 -4.34 -8.76 -23.41
CA MET A 6 -3.06 -9.42 -23.09
C MET A 6 -1.96 -8.39 -22.77
N ASN A 7 -1.86 -7.34 -23.60
CA ASN A 7 -0.90 -6.27 -23.36
C ASN A 7 -1.19 -5.52 -22.06
N ALA A 8 -2.45 -5.20 -21.77
CA ALA A 8 -2.85 -4.55 -20.52
C ALA A 8 -2.51 -5.40 -19.30
N LYS A 9 -2.75 -6.72 -19.34
CA LYS A 9 -2.39 -7.66 -18.26
C LYS A 9 -0.88 -7.67 -18.01
N ALA A 10 -0.07 -7.85 -19.06
CA ALA A 10 1.39 -7.84 -18.94
C ALA A 10 1.94 -6.49 -18.43
N LEU A 11 1.39 -5.36 -18.89
CA LEU A 11 1.78 -4.04 -18.40
C LEU A 11 1.44 -3.86 -16.92
N LYS A 12 0.30 -4.39 -16.48
CA LYS A 12 -0.14 -4.33 -15.10
C LYS A 12 0.73 -5.17 -14.18
N GLU A 13 1.09 -6.39 -14.57
CA GLU A 13 2.02 -7.24 -13.81
C GLU A 13 3.38 -6.56 -13.65
N ARG A 14 3.92 -5.98 -14.72
CA ARG A 14 5.16 -5.20 -14.66
C ARG A 14 5.04 -3.98 -13.75
N LEU A 15 3.91 -3.29 -13.80
CA LEU A 15 3.64 -2.15 -12.94
C LEU A 15 3.59 -2.59 -11.46
N ARG A 16 2.89 -3.69 -11.14
CA ARG A 16 2.84 -4.28 -9.80
C ARG A 16 4.23 -4.65 -9.26
N ALA A 17 5.06 -5.30 -10.08
CA ALA A 17 6.42 -5.65 -9.70
C ALA A 17 7.22 -4.39 -9.34
N LYS A 18 7.22 -3.37 -10.21
CA LYS A 18 7.93 -2.13 -9.94
C LYS A 18 7.43 -1.37 -8.72
N LEU A 19 6.13 -1.36 -8.47
CA LEU A 19 5.56 -0.71 -7.27
C LEU A 19 5.96 -1.45 -6.00
N ARG A 20 6.01 -2.79 -6.06
CA ARG A 20 6.48 -3.62 -4.96
C ARG A 20 7.95 -3.35 -4.65
N ASP A 21 8.80 -3.40 -5.67
CA ASP A 21 10.24 -3.10 -5.54
C ASP A 21 10.44 -1.70 -4.95
N ARG A 22 9.68 -0.72 -5.45
CA ARG A 22 9.70 0.66 -4.95
C ARG A 22 9.32 0.75 -3.47
N LYS A 23 8.31 0.00 -3.01
CA LYS A 23 7.93 -0.01 -1.60
C LYS A 23 9.04 -0.59 -0.74
N PHE A 24 9.68 -1.68 -1.18
CA PHE A 24 10.83 -2.25 -0.48
C PHE A 24 12.06 -1.33 -0.47
N GLU A 25 12.27 -0.53 -1.51
CA GLU A 25 13.34 0.48 -1.53
C GLU A 25 13.07 1.66 -0.57
N LEU A 26 11.79 2.02 -0.37
CA LEU A 26 11.40 3.12 0.53
C LEU A 26 11.39 2.73 2.00
N ASP A 27 11.03 1.48 2.31
CA ASP A 27 10.86 1.00 3.69
C ASP A 27 12.08 1.28 4.60
N PRO A 28 13.33 1.06 4.17
CA PRO A 28 14.52 1.37 4.98
C PRO A 28 14.75 2.87 5.20
N ILE A 29 14.29 3.72 4.26
CA ILE A 29 14.39 5.18 4.34
C ILE A 29 13.30 5.72 5.28
N GLU A 30 12.08 5.17 5.20
CA GLU A 30 10.95 5.56 6.06
C GLU A 30 11.20 5.21 7.54
N HIS A 31 11.93 4.13 7.81
CA HIS A 31 12.23 3.65 9.17
C HIS A 31 13.56 4.14 9.76
N SER A 32 14.25 5.13 9.17
CA SER A 32 15.60 5.54 9.59
C SER A 32 15.66 6.49 10.81
N VAL A 33 14.96 6.15 11.90
CA VAL A 33 14.85 7.02 13.10
C VAL A 33 16.11 6.99 13.98
N TRP A 34 17.01 6.00 13.82
CA TRP A 34 18.12 5.74 14.75
C TRP A 34 19.47 5.42 14.05
N ARG A 35 19.92 6.22 13.08
CA ARG A 35 21.08 5.86 12.24
C ARG A 35 22.23 6.88 12.23
N THR A 36 23.43 6.36 11.96
CA THR A 36 24.70 7.10 11.93
C THR A 36 24.84 7.94 10.65
N ALA A 37 25.71 8.97 10.66
CA ALA A 37 25.91 9.86 9.52
C ALA A 37 26.25 9.14 8.20
N SER A 38 26.91 7.97 8.25
CA SER A 38 27.27 7.18 7.07
C SER A 38 26.05 6.54 6.36
N GLU A 39 24.97 6.30 7.09
CA GLU A 39 23.75 5.68 6.57
C GLU A 39 22.83 6.73 5.93
N ASN A 40 22.90 7.98 6.38
CA ASN A 40 22.20 9.10 5.76
C ASN A 40 22.70 9.34 4.32
N GLN A 41 24.02 9.28 4.08
CA GLN A 41 24.58 9.41 2.73
C GLN A 41 24.15 8.26 1.80
N ARG A 42 24.07 7.02 2.32
CA ARG A 42 23.53 5.87 1.56
C ARG A 42 22.05 6.09 1.20
N ASN A 43 21.26 6.63 2.13
CA ASN A 43 19.85 6.95 1.89
C ASN A 43 19.65 8.10 0.90
N GLU A 44 20.56 9.08 0.86
CA GLU A 44 20.53 10.14 -0.16
C GLU A 44 20.77 9.57 -1.57
N HIS A 45 21.76 8.69 -1.72
CA HIS A 45 22.01 8.00 -2.99
C HIS A 45 20.83 7.10 -3.39
N ALA A 46 20.27 6.34 -2.45
CA ALA A 46 19.06 5.55 -2.68
C ALA A 46 17.88 6.44 -3.08
N GLY A 47 17.66 7.56 -2.40
CA GLY A 47 16.63 8.55 -2.70
C GLY A 47 16.77 9.20 -4.08
N GLN A 48 17.99 9.41 -4.57
CA GLN A 48 18.23 9.90 -5.93
C GLN A 48 17.96 8.83 -6.99
N ALA A 49 18.34 7.57 -6.76
CA ALA A 49 18.02 6.46 -7.66
C ALA A 49 16.51 6.26 -7.79
N ILE A 50 15.83 6.33 -6.64
CA ILE A 50 14.38 6.35 -6.48
C ILE A 50 13.72 7.41 -7.38
N LYS A 51 14.15 8.68 -7.29
CA LYS A 51 13.59 9.79 -8.09
C LYS A 51 13.78 9.59 -9.60
N ARG A 52 14.84 8.88 -10.01
CA ARG A 52 15.11 8.57 -11.43
C ARG A 52 14.21 7.46 -11.97
N CYS A 53 13.69 6.59 -11.11
CA CYS A 53 12.77 5.51 -11.49
C CYS A 53 11.31 5.97 -11.63
N ASP A 54 10.92 7.06 -10.97
CA ASP A 54 9.58 7.65 -11.02
C ASP A 54 9.03 7.92 -12.45
N PRO A 55 9.80 8.48 -13.41
CA PRO A 55 9.31 8.65 -14.78
C PRO A 55 9.12 7.32 -15.53
N ASN A 56 9.84 6.26 -15.17
CA ASN A 56 9.68 4.94 -15.80
C ASN A 56 8.36 4.27 -15.35
N ILE A 57 8.05 4.35 -14.05
CA ILE A 57 6.77 3.88 -13.50
C ILE A 57 5.61 4.68 -14.10
N SER A 58 5.76 6.01 -14.19
CA SER A 58 4.77 6.89 -14.83
C SER A 58 4.53 6.52 -16.29
N LYS A 59 5.58 6.20 -17.06
CA LYS A 59 5.45 5.74 -18.46
C LYS A 59 4.66 4.43 -18.56
N LEU A 60 4.99 3.43 -17.74
CA LEU A 60 4.26 2.15 -17.71
C LEU A 60 2.78 2.35 -17.36
N MET A 61 2.49 3.21 -16.39
CA MET A 61 1.14 3.58 -16.02
C MET A 61 0.38 4.22 -17.18
N THR A 62 0.98 5.20 -17.87
CA THR A 62 0.33 5.84 -19.03
C THR A 62 0.06 4.83 -20.16
N ALA A 63 0.97 3.89 -20.40
CA ALA A 63 0.78 2.82 -21.39
C ALA A 63 -0.35 1.85 -20.98
N TYR A 64 -0.45 1.53 -19.69
CA TYR A 64 -1.54 0.71 -19.17
C TYR A 64 -2.89 1.43 -19.31
N ASN A 65 -2.99 2.69 -18.86
CA ASN A 65 -4.24 3.46 -18.96
C ASN A 65 -4.69 3.64 -20.41
N LYS A 66 -3.74 3.86 -21.34
CA LYS A 66 -4.02 3.87 -22.79
C LYS A 66 -4.57 2.53 -23.28
N SER A 67 -4.02 1.41 -22.82
CA SER A 67 -4.55 0.08 -23.16
C SER A 67 -5.97 -0.12 -22.62
N CYS A 68 -6.29 0.42 -21.44
CA CYS A 68 -7.65 0.42 -20.88
C CYS A 68 -8.61 1.24 -21.76
N ASP A 69 -8.19 2.41 -22.25
CA ASP A 69 -8.97 3.23 -23.18
C ASP A 69 -9.23 2.51 -24.50
N ASP A 70 -8.21 1.82 -25.03
CA ASP A 70 -8.33 1.05 -26.27
C ASP A 70 -9.30 -0.14 -26.09
N ILE A 71 -9.29 -0.81 -24.94
CA ILE A 71 -10.27 -1.85 -24.58
C ILE A 71 -11.68 -1.26 -24.49
N ALA A 72 -11.85 -0.10 -23.83
CA ALA A 72 -13.14 0.58 -23.70
C ALA A 72 -13.71 0.99 -25.08
N LYS A 73 -12.87 1.54 -25.97
CA LYS A 73 -13.25 1.89 -27.36
C LYS A 73 -13.67 0.66 -28.16
N LEU A 74 -12.95 -0.45 -28.03
CA LEU A 74 -13.27 -1.70 -28.73
C LEU A 74 -14.57 -2.34 -28.23
N SER A 75 -14.87 -2.21 -26.93
CA SER A 75 -16.14 -2.61 -26.34
C SER A 75 -17.30 -1.74 -26.85
N ALA A 76 -17.13 -0.41 -26.86
CA ALA A 76 -18.12 0.52 -27.41
C ALA A 76 -18.41 0.28 -28.91
N ALA A 77 -17.39 -0.11 -29.68
CA ALA A 77 -17.53 -0.45 -31.10
C ALA A 77 -18.15 -1.84 -31.36
N LYS A 78 -18.60 -2.57 -30.31
CA LYS A 78 -19.12 -3.96 -30.38
C LYS A 78 -18.16 -4.95 -31.05
N LYS A 79 -16.85 -4.68 -30.98
CA LYS A 79 -15.78 -5.58 -31.47
C LYS A 79 -15.16 -6.43 -30.34
N ALA A 80 -15.83 -6.46 -29.20
CA ALA A 80 -15.46 -7.21 -28.01
C ALA A 80 -16.57 -8.24 -27.71
N PRO A 81 -16.24 -9.35 -27.01
CA PRO A 81 -17.25 -10.32 -26.56
C PRO A 81 -18.31 -9.65 -25.67
N ARG A 82 -19.50 -10.28 -25.59
CA ARG A 82 -20.67 -9.68 -24.92
C ARG A 82 -20.46 -9.39 -23.44
N SER A 83 -19.59 -10.16 -22.77
CA SER A 83 -19.19 -10.00 -21.36
C SER A 83 -17.94 -9.12 -21.17
N ALA A 84 -17.48 -8.42 -22.21
CA ALA A 84 -16.26 -7.61 -22.15
C ALA A 84 -16.41 -6.38 -21.22
N VAL A 85 -15.87 -6.49 -20.00
CA VAL A 85 -15.76 -5.38 -19.06
C VAL A 85 -14.42 -4.65 -19.25
N ALA A 86 -14.48 -3.32 -19.37
CA ALA A 86 -13.27 -2.51 -19.46
C ALA A 86 -12.56 -2.46 -18.09
N PRO A 87 -11.24 -2.72 -18.03
CA PRO A 87 -10.49 -2.65 -16.79
C PRO A 87 -10.40 -1.23 -16.26
N ALA A 88 -10.38 -1.10 -14.93
CA ALA A 88 -10.27 0.18 -14.26
C ALA A 88 -8.86 0.81 -14.47
N GLN A 89 -8.86 2.12 -14.72
CA GLN A 89 -7.64 2.90 -14.83
C GLN A 89 -6.99 3.11 -13.46
N VAL A 90 -5.67 3.21 -13.45
CA VAL A 90 -4.91 3.47 -12.23
C VAL A 90 -4.71 4.97 -12.08
N ALA A 91 -4.85 5.49 -10.85
CA ALA A 91 -4.64 6.89 -10.52
C ALA A 91 -3.16 7.23 -10.29
N LYS A 92 -2.78 8.51 -10.43
CA LYS A 92 -1.37 8.96 -10.34
C LYS A 92 -0.80 8.92 -8.91
N SER A 93 -1.63 8.73 -7.88
CA SER A 93 -1.22 8.65 -6.47
C SER A 93 -0.59 7.32 -6.07
N LEU A 94 0.05 6.63 -7.01
CA LEU A 94 0.60 5.26 -6.91
C LEU A 94 1.72 5.07 -5.88
N TYR A 95 2.31 6.17 -5.41
CA TYR A 95 3.40 6.12 -4.43
C TYR A 95 2.92 5.81 -3.01
N LYS A 96 1.61 5.90 -2.76
CA LYS A 96 0.98 5.46 -1.50
C LYS A 96 0.24 4.15 -1.74
N LEU A 97 1.01 3.12 -2.09
CA LEU A 97 0.48 1.80 -2.40
C LEU A 97 -0.25 1.22 -1.17
N ASN A 98 -1.55 1.00 -1.31
CA ASN A 98 -2.36 0.30 -0.32
C ASN A 98 -2.84 -1.05 -0.87
N VAL A 99 -3.20 -1.98 0.02
CA VAL A 99 -3.75 -3.30 -0.30
C VAL A 99 -5.08 -3.17 -1.06
N ASP A 100 -5.83 -2.10 -0.82
CA ASP A 100 -7.13 -1.85 -1.44
C ASP A 100 -7.05 -1.17 -2.83
N ASP A 101 -5.85 -0.83 -3.30
CA ASP A 101 -5.70 -0.07 -4.53
C ASP A 101 -6.18 -0.85 -5.77
N ILE A 102 -6.75 -0.12 -6.73
CA ILE A 102 -7.29 -0.66 -8.00
C ILE A 102 -6.25 -1.46 -8.78
N ILE A 103 -4.95 -1.16 -8.58
CA ILE A 103 -3.85 -1.90 -9.21
C ILE A 103 -3.90 -3.41 -8.89
N TRP A 104 -4.53 -3.84 -7.80
CA TRP A 104 -4.64 -5.25 -7.41
C TRP A 104 -5.88 -5.96 -7.98
N GLN A 105 -6.80 -5.26 -8.63
CA GLN A 105 -8.07 -5.84 -9.11
C GLN A 105 -8.00 -6.23 -10.59
N ASP A 106 -8.01 -7.52 -10.95
CA ASP A 106 -7.91 -8.00 -12.34
C ASP A 106 -9.23 -8.10 -13.13
N VAL A 107 -10.25 -7.37 -12.68
CA VAL A 107 -11.54 -7.26 -13.36
C VAL A 107 -11.34 -6.79 -14.81
N GLY A 108 -11.85 -7.57 -15.77
CA GLY A 108 -11.76 -7.29 -17.21
C GLY A 108 -10.44 -7.70 -17.87
N LEU A 109 -9.49 -8.29 -17.13
CA LEU A 109 -8.19 -8.74 -17.67
C LEU A 109 -8.00 -10.26 -17.65
N ASP A 110 -8.72 -10.99 -16.79
CA ASP A 110 -8.62 -12.45 -16.73
C ASP A 110 -9.48 -13.16 -17.78
N GLU A 111 -8.99 -14.31 -18.23
CA GLU A 111 -9.59 -15.13 -19.29
C GLU A 111 -10.71 -16.01 -18.74
N ASP A 112 -10.59 -16.44 -17.48
CA ASP A 112 -11.59 -17.28 -16.80
C ASP A 112 -12.85 -16.49 -16.42
N ASN A 113 -12.81 -15.16 -16.50
CA ASN A 113 -13.98 -14.28 -16.34
C ASN A 113 -14.82 -14.16 -17.62
N ASP A 114 -14.50 -14.91 -18.68
CA ASP A 114 -15.38 -15.04 -19.86
C ASP A 114 -16.58 -15.98 -19.58
N ASP A 115 -16.65 -16.62 -18.40
CA ASP A 115 -17.87 -17.25 -17.89
C ASP A 115 -18.88 -16.15 -17.48
N ASP A 116 -20.15 -16.28 -17.85
CA ASP A 116 -21.23 -15.28 -17.63
C ASP A 116 -21.53 -15.02 -16.12
N THR A 117 -20.68 -15.53 -15.23
CA THR A 117 -20.77 -15.37 -13.79
C THR A 117 -20.29 -13.97 -13.40
N ALA A 118 -21.24 -13.12 -13.02
CA ALA A 118 -20.93 -11.79 -12.48
C ALA A 118 -19.96 -11.90 -11.28
N PRO A 119 -18.94 -11.02 -11.20
CA PRO A 119 -17.98 -11.08 -10.12
C PRO A 119 -18.67 -10.89 -8.75
N PRO A 120 -18.12 -11.49 -7.67
CA PRO A 120 -18.70 -11.38 -6.34
C PRO A 120 -18.87 -9.93 -5.88
N LEU A 121 -19.92 -9.64 -5.10
CA LEU A 121 -20.25 -8.29 -4.64
C LEU A 121 -19.11 -7.61 -3.85
N TRP A 122 -18.31 -8.35 -3.10
CA TRP A 122 -17.16 -7.77 -2.38
C TRP A 122 -16.07 -7.24 -3.33
N LEU A 123 -16.02 -7.74 -4.57
CA LEU A 123 -15.11 -7.31 -5.61
C LEU A 123 -15.73 -6.22 -6.49
N SER A 124 -17.04 -6.29 -6.76
CA SER A 124 -17.71 -5.42 -7.74
C SER A 124 -18.39 -4.18 -7.15
N ASP A 125 -18.89 -4.26 -5.91
CA ASP A 125 -19.65 -3.18 -5.26
C ASP A 125 -18.77 -2.41 -4.27
N ASP A 126 -18.59 -1.12 -4.52
CA ASP A 126 -17.79 -0.25 -3.67
C ASP A 126 -18.40 -0.01 -2.28
N ASN A 127 -19.74 -0.06 -2.17
CA ASN A 127 -20.41 0.05 -0.87
C ASN A 127 -20.15 -1.18 -0.01
N VAL A 128 -20.20 -2.38 -0.60
CA VAL A 128 -19.89 -3.63 0.09
C VAL A 128 -18.44 -3.63 0.54
N ARG A 129 -17.51 -3.23 -0.34
CA ARG A 129 -16.08 -3.12 0.00
C ARG A 129 -15.83 -2.11 1.13
N THR A 130 -16.50 -0.97 1.07
CA THR A 130 -16.41 0.07 2.12
C THR A 130 -17.00 -0.39 3.44
N GLY A 131 -18.12 -1.13 3.41
CA GLY A 131 -18.72 -1.74 4.59
C GLY A 131 -17.79 -2.78 5.25
N ILE A 132 -17.17 -3.66 4.46
CA ILE A 132 -16.19 -4.64 4.96
C ILE A 132 -15.00 -3.91 5.61
N ARG A 133 -14.44 -2.89 4.95
CA ARG A 133 -13.33 -2.08 5.52
C ARG A 133 -13.72 -1.44 6.84
N ALA A 134 -14.91 -0.83 6.93
CA ALA A 134 -15.40 -0.21 8.15
C ALA A 134 -15.59 -1.22 9.29
N MET A 135 -16.09 -2.42 8.98
CA MET A 135 -16.23 -3.52 9.95
C MET A 135 -14.86 -3.96 10.48
N LEU A 136 -13.90 -4.24 9.59
CA LEU A 136 -12.54 -4.67 9.97
C LEU A 136 -11.82 -3.60 10.80
N GLN A 137 -11.97 -2.32 10.45
CA GLN A 137 -11.40 -1.22 11.21
C GLN A 137 -11.99 -1.14 12.62
N LYS A 138 -13.31 -1.31 12.75
CA LYS A 138 -13.99 -1.34 14.05
C LYS A 138 -13.49 -2.48 14.92
N ASP A 139 -13.31 -3.67 14.37
CA ASP A 139 -12.83 -4.82 15.12
C ASP A 139 -11.36 -4.67 15.51
N ARG A 140 -10.52 -4.12 14.62
CA ARG A 140 -9.15 -3.72 14.97
C ARG A 140 -9.12 -2.72 16.11
N CYS A 141 -9.97 -1.69 16.09
CA CYS A 141 -10.05 -0.73 17.20
C CYS A 141 -10.46 -1.39 18.53
N ARG A 142 -11.33 -2.40 18.48
CA ARG A 142 -11.75 -3.16 19.67
C ARG A 142 -10.63 -4.00 20.25
N GLU A 143 -9.81 -4.61 19.41
CA GLU A 143 -8.62 -5.36 19.81
C GLU A 143 -7.51 -4.43 20.34
N GLU A 144 -7.31 -3.30 19.66
CA GLU A 144 -6.21 -2.37 19.93
C GLU A 144 -6.40 -1.60 21.24
N LYS A 145 -7.64 -1.21 21.55
CA LYS A 145 -7.97 -0.47 22.77
C LYS A 145 -7.43 -1.13 24.05
N PRO A 146 -7.69 -2.41 24.36
CA PRO A 146 -7.15 -3.06 25.55
C PRO A 146 -5.62 -3.23 25.49
N ARG A 147 -5.01 -3.38 24.30
CA ARG A 147 -3.54 -3.40 24.15
C ARG A 147 -2.93 -2.07 24.58
N LEU A 148 -3.44 -0.96 24.05
CA LEU A 148 -2.98 0.39 24.40
C LEU A 148 -3.17 0.71 25.90
N LEU A 149 -4.27 0.26 26.51
CA LEU A 149 -4.49 0.42 27.94
C LEU A 149 -3.44 -0.32 28.78
N ARG A 150 -3.04 -1.53 28.37
CA ARG A 150 -1.95 -2.28 29.02
C ARG A 150 -0.60 -1.59 28.85
N GLU A 151 -0.27 -1.18 27.64
CA GLU A 151 0.98 -0.46 27.35
C GLU A 151 1.10 0.83 28.14
N ARG A 152 0.02 1.63 28.20
CA ARG A 152 -0.06 2.82 29.06
C ARG A 152 0.21 2.46 30.53
N GLY A 153 -0.42 1.40 31.04
CA GLY A 153 -0.21 0.93 32.41
C GLY A 153 1.24 0.53 32.68
N HIS A 154 1.85 -0.21 31.77
CA HIS A 154 3.27 -0.60 31.86
C HIS A 154 4.20 0.61 31.85
N LEU A 155 3.96 1.60 30.98
CA LEU A 155 4.75 2.84 30.93
C LEU A 155 4.66 3.64 32.23
N GLN A 156 3.47 3.74 32.81
CA GLN A 156 3.27 4.42 34.10
C GLN A 156 4.00 3.70 35.24
N ILE A 157 3.90 2.36 35.31
CA ILE A 157 4.61 1.56 36.32
C ILE A 157 6.11 1.71 36.17
N TRP A 158 6.62 1.61 34.94
CA TRP A 158 8.04 1.78 34.63
C TRP A 158 8.53 3.17 35.04
N PHE A 159 7.82 4.24 34.66
CA PHE A 159 8.19 5.61 35.00
C PHE A 159 8.24 5.84 36.51
N VAL A 160 7.24 5.37 37.26
CA VAL A 160 7.22 5.52 38.73
C VAL A 160 8.39 4.77 39.38
N ARG A 161 8.72 3.57 38.88
CA ARG A 161 9.89 2.82 39.36
C ARG A 161 11.18 3.57 39.09
N GLU A 162 11.37 4.02 37.87
CA GLU A 162 12.61 4.71 37.48
C GLU A 162 12.79 6.03 38.24
N TRP A 163 11.69 6.79 38.40
CA TRP A 163 11.68 8.00 39.19
C TRP A 163 12.10 7.75 40.64
N LYS A 164 11.58 6.70 41.28
CA LYS A 164 11.97 6.32 42.64
C LYS A 164 13.46 6.00 42.73
N THR A 165 13.98 5.18 41.81
CA THR A 165 15.41 4.85 41.76
C THR A 165 16.28 6.10 41.65
N VAL A 166 15.88 7.06 40.81
CA VAL A 166 16.59 8.35 40.67
C VAL A 166 16.52 9.16 41.96
N CYS A 167 15.35 9.27 42.60
CA CYS A 167 15.21 9.97 43.87
C CYS A 167 16.07 9.35 44.98
N GLU A 168 16.10 8.01 45.07
CA GLU A 168 16.94 7.27 46.03
C GLU A 168 18.44 7.52 45.77
N ALA A 169 18.86 7.52 44.50
CA ALA A 169 20.24 7.81 44.12
C ALA A 169 20.67 9.24 44.48
N ILE A 170 19.78 10.22 44.29
CA ILE A 170 20.03 11.63 44.68
C ILE A 170 20.17 11.75 46.21
N ALA A 171 19.27 11.13 46.97
CA ALA A 171 19.33 11.16 48.43
C ALA A 171 20.64 10.55 48.97
N LEU A 172 21.09 9.42 48.40
CA LEU A 172 22.36 8.80 48.77
C LEU A 172 23.58 9.66 48.40
N SER A 173 23.53 10.43 47.31
CA SER A 173 24.62 11.35 46.96
C SER A 173 24.70 12.54 47.90
N ASP A 174 23.58 13.01 48.44
CA ASP A 174 23.52 14.14 49.36
C ASP A 174 23.96 13.76 50.79
N GLU A 175 23.76 12.51 51.22
CA GLU A 175 24.24 11.99 52.52
C GLU A 175 25.75 11.67 52.55
N GLY A 176 26.40 11.55 51.38
CA GLY A 176 27.81 11.19 51.21
C GLY A 176 28.80 12.36 51.16
N THR A 177 28.33 13.60 51.28
CA THR A 177 29.12 14.84 51.33
C THR A 177 28.99 15.52 52.69
#